data_AF-A0A2G9YE41-F1
#
_entry.id   AF-A0A2G9YE41-F1
#
_cell.length_a   1.000
_cell.length_b   1.000
_cell.length_c   1.000
_cell.angle_alpha   90.00
_cell.angle_beta   90.00
_cell.angle_gamma   90.00
#
_symmetry.space_group_name_H-M   'P 1'
#
loop_
_entity.id
_entity.type
_entity.pdbx_description
1 polymer ?
#
loop_
_entity_poly.entity_id
_entity_poly.type
_entity_poly.pdbx_seq_one_letter_code
_entity_poly.pdbx_strand_id
1 'polypeptide(L)'
;MPKSTKDYNKVNKKNYTLWISMHDFYEAQKILEVVLEIAKEKKLKKISKIVLELGNVKAHGEDILPENLKFNVGLLAKGTKAEGAEIVIKKIGGKVWRLKEIEGEG
;
A
#
# COMPACT_ATOMS: atom_id res chain seq x y z
N MET A 1 -16.57 -19.60 22.27
CA MET A 1 -17.64 -18.86 21.55
C MET A 1 -17.71 -17.44 22.12
N PRO A 2 -17.79 -16.38 21.29
CA PRO A 2 -17.89 -15.00 21.79
C PRO A 2 -19.18 -14.81 22.60
N LYS A 3 -19.08 -14.08 23.71
CA LYS A 3 -20.11 -14.04 24.77
C LYS A 3 -21.17 -12.95 24.58
N SER A 4 -21.06 -12.09 23.56
CA SER A 4 -22.07 -11.05 23.27
C SER A 4 -22.15 -10.66 21.80
N THR A 5 -23.27 -10.07 21.40
CA THR A 5 -23.49 -9.48 20.07
C THR A 5 -22.55 -8.30 19.77
N LYS A 6 -22.10 -7.57 20.79
CA LYS A 6 -21.08 -6.51 20.65
C LYS A 6 -19.70 -7.12 20.32
N ASP A 7 -19.37 -8.26 20.92
CA ASP A 7 -18.13 -8.98 20.61
C ASP A 7 -18.18 -9.62 19.23
N TYR A 8 -19.34 -10.13 18.81
CA TYR A 8 -19.57 -10.65 17.46
C TYR A 8 -19.33 -9.56 16.39
N ASN A 9 -19.90 -8.36 16.56
CA ASN A 9 -19.71 -7.26 15.63
C ASN A 9 -18.28 -6.70 15.63
N LYS A 10 -17.60 -6.69 16.79
CA LYS A 10 -16.20 -6.23 16.89
C LYS A 10 -15.20 -7.18 16.25
N VAL A 11 -15.40 -8.50 16.43
CA VAL A 11 -14.59 -9.55 15.79
C VAL A 11 -14.82 -9.56 14.29
N ASN A 12 -16.08 -9.50 13.84
CA ASN A 12 -16.37 -9.45 12.41
C ASN A 12 -15.86 -8.17 11.76
N LYS A 13 -16.06 -6.99 12.37
CA LYS A 13 -15.50 -5.74 11.84
C LYS A 13 -13.98 -5.83 11.70
N LYS A 14 -13.26 -6.37 12.70
CA LYS A 14 -11.81 -6.61 12.59
C LYS A 14 -11.45 -7.56 11.45
N ASN A 15 -12.19 -8.66 11.28
CA ASN A 15 -11.94 -9.64 10.23
C ASN A 15 -12.23 -9.07 8.82
N TYR A 16 -13.31 -8.31 8.65
CA TYR A 16 -13.60 -7.60 7.40
C TYR A 16 -12.56 -6.51 7.12
N THR A 17 -12.11 -5.77 8.13
CA THR A 17 -11.01 -4.81 7.97
C THR A 17 -9.71 -5.50 7.57
N LEU A 18 -9.38 -6.65 8.16
CA LEU A 18 -8.24 -7.46 7.72
C LEU A 18 -8.40 -7.97 6.28
N TRP A 19 -9.59 -8.41 5.90
CA TRP A 19 -9.88 -8.95 4.57
C TRP A 19 -9.80 -7.87 3.49
N ILE A 20 -10.36 -6.68 3.75
CA ILE A 20 -10.24 -5.49 2.89
C ILE A 20 -8.77 -5.02 2.80
N SER A 21 -8.01 -5.08 3.90
CA SER A 21 -6.59 -4.72 3.88
C SER A 21 -5.71 -5.75 3.15
N MET A 22 -6.05 -7.04 3.15
CA MET A 22 -5.25 -8.06 2.46
C MET A 22 -5.48 -8.10 0.94
N HIS A 23 -6.63 -7.62 0.48
CA HIS A 23 -7.04 -7.69 -0.92
C HIS A 23 -6.10 -6.95 -1.88
N ASP A 24 -5.56 -5.81 -1.45
CA ASP A 24 -4.66 -4.96 -2.25
C ASP A 24 -3.18 -5.25 -1.94
N PHE A 25 -2.90 -6.26 -1.11
CA PHE A 25 -1.57 -6.54 -0.57
C PHE A 25 -0.57 -6.96 -1.65
N TYR A 26 -1.02 -7.76 -2.61
CA TYR A 26 -0.18 -8.19 -3.74
C TYR A 26 0.26 -7.01 -4.61
N GLU A 27 -0.63 -6.05 -4.89
CA GLU A 27 -0.27 -4.85 -5.64
C GLU A 27 0.63 -3.90 -4.83
N ALA A 28 0.39 -3.79 -3.53
CA ALA A 28 1.30 -3.06 -2.64
C ALA A 28 2.72 -3.67 -2.63
N GLN A 29 2.83 -5.00 -2.64
CA GLN A 29 4.11 -5.69 -2.71
C GLN A 29 4.86 -5.38 -4.00
N LYS A 30 4.20 -5.50 -5.17
CA LYS A 30 4.81 -5.13 -6.47
C LYS A 30 5.29 -3.69 -6.50
N ILE A 31 4.49 -2.76 -5.96
CA ILE A 31 4.86 -1.35 -5.89
C ILE A 31 6.13 -1.19 -5.05
N LEU A 32 6.20 -1.83 -3.88
CA LEU A 32 7.37 -1.74 -3.01
C LEU A 32 8.61 -2.34 -3.68
N GLU A 33 8.49 -3.48 -4.36
CA GLU A 33 9.57 -4.10 -5.12
C GLU A 33 10.15 -3.12 -6.16
N VAL A 34 9.28 -2.50 -6.97
CA VAL A 34 9.70 -1.48 -7.97
C VAL A 34 10.36 -0.26 -7.31
N VAL A 35 9.81 0.21 -6.19
CA VAL A 35 10.40 1.33 -5.43
C VAL A 35 11.81 1.01 -4.95
N LEU A 36 12.01 -0.18 -4.37
CA LEU A 36 13.31 -0.60 -3.85
C LEU A 36 14.33 -0.85 -4.97
N GLU A 37 13.88 -1.36 -6.12
CA GLU A 37 14.70 -1.52 -7.31
C GLU A 37 15.22 -0.16 -7.82
N ILE A 38 14.33 0.81 -8.03
CA ILE A 38 14.72 2.16 -8.49
C ILE A 38 15.58 2.86 -7.43
N ALA A 39 15.30 2.68 -6.14
CA ALA A 39 16.14 3.21 -5.07
C ALA A 39 17.55 2.62 -5.10
N LYS A 40 17.69 1.33 -5.42
CA LYS A 40 18.99 0.68 -5.61
C LYS A 40 19.73 1.27 -6.81
N GLU A 41 19.06 1.47 -7.95
CA GLU A 41 19.64 2.09 -9.14
C GLU A 41 20.11 3.52 -8.87
N LYS A 42 19.31 4.30 -8.15
CA LYS A 42 19.63 5.67 -7.72
C LYS A 42 20.61 5.73 -6.53
N LYS A 43 21.08 4.58 -6.03
CA LYS A 43 21.95 4.45 -4.86
C LYS A 43 21.43 5.14 -3.60
N LEU A 44 20.10 5.22 -3.45
CA LEU A 44 19.48 5.76 -2.24
C LEU A 44 19.74 4.81 -1.07
N LYS A 45 20.16 5.37 0.06
CA LYS A 45 20.28 4.68 1.35
C LYS A 45 18.96 4.68 2.09
N LYS A 46 18.17 5.75 1.95
CA LYS A 46 16.87 5.91 2.59
C LYS A 46 15.91 6.64 1.65
N ILE A 47 14.67 6.17 1.57
CA ILE A 47 13.60 6.81 0.81
C ILE A 47 12.76 7.62 1.79
N SER A 48 12.57 8.90 1.51
CA SER A 48 11.76 9.82 2.32
C SER A 48 10.34 9.95 1.80
N LYS A 49 10.13 9.78 0.48
CA LYS A 49 8.82 9.98 -0.15
C LYS A 49 8.64 9.14 -1.42
N ILE A 50 7.42 8.65 -1.60
CA ILE A 50 6.97 7.85 -2.75
C ILE A 50 5.70 8.48 -3.29
N VAL A 51 5.69 8.83 -4.58
CA VAL A 51 4.50 9.37 -5.26
C VAL A 51 3.99 8.36 -6.28
N LEU A 52 2.74 7.94 -6.11
CA LEU A 52 2.05 6.99 -6.98
C LEU A 52 0.88 7.68 -7.68
N GLU A 53 0.66 7.33 -8.93
CA GLU A 53 -0.60 7.58 -9.62
C GLU A 53 -1.41 6.28 -9.63
N LEU A 54 -2.68 6.34 -9.22
CA LEU A 54 -3.56 5.17 -9.11
C LEU A 54 -4.82 5.37 -9.96
N GLY A 55 -4.98 4.53 -10.98
CA GLY A 55 -6.21 4.41 -11.75
C GLY A 55 -7.31 3.61 -11.05
N ASN A 56 -8.29 3.15 -11.82
CA ASN A 56 -9.33 2.22 -11.41
C ASN A 56 -8.82 0.78 -11.57
N VAL A 57 -7.79 0.44 -10.77
CA VAL A 57 -7.22 -0.90 -10.71
C VAL A 57 -8.13 -1.77 -9.86
N LYS A 58 -8.43 -2.98 -10.35
CA LYS A 58 -9.21 -3.96 -9.61
C LYS A 58 -8.33 -5.12 -9.15
N ALA A 59 -8.42 -5.46 -7.87
CA ALA A 59 -8.00 -6.76 -7.34
C ALA A 59 -9.27 -7.56 -7.01
N HIS A 60 -9.27 -8.89 -7.05
CA HIS A 60 -10.41 -9.80 -6.79
C HIS A 60 -11.87 -9.29 -7.04
N GLY A 61 -12.10 -8.48 -8.09
CA GLY A 61 -13.40 -7.91 -8.44
C GLY A 61 -13.71 -6.51 -7.85
N GLU A 62 -12.92 -6.02 -6.89
CA GLU A 62 -13.11 -4.73 -6.21
C GLU A 62 -12.03 -3.70 -6.59
N ASP A 63 -12.38 -2.42 -6.56
CA ASP A 63 -11.43 -1.33 -6.85
C ASP A 63 -10.45 -1.13 -5.68
N ILE A 64 -9.17 -0.99 -6.00
CA ILE A 64 -8.14 -0.65 -5.03
C ILE A 64 -8.35 0.79 -4.55
N LEU A 65 -8.53 0.94 -3.24
CA LEU A 65 -8.67 2.24 -2.61
C LEU A 65 -7.29 2.85 -2.31
N PRO A 66 -7.06 4.15 -2.57
CA PRO A 66 -5.80 4.81 -2.25
C PRO A 66 -5.36 4.60 -0.80
N GLU A 67 -6.30 4.67 0.15
CA GLU A 67 -6.02 4.57 1.58
C GLU A 67 -5.53 3.17 1.96
N ASN A 68 -6.14 2.12 1.38
CA ASN A 68 -5.72 0.74 1.58
C ASN A 68 -4.33 0.50 0.98
N LEU A 69 -4.11 0.96 -0.26
CA LEU A 69 -2.82 0.81 -0.94
C LEU A 69 -1.71 1.52 -0.18
N LYS A 70 -1.97 2.76 0.26
CA LYS A 70 -1.05 3.55 1.10
C LYS A 70 -0.70 2.82 2.39
N PHE A 71 -1.71 2.31 3.09
CA PHE A 71 -1.52 1.55 4.33
C PHE A 71 -0.66 0.30 4.10
N ASN A 72 -0.98 -0.50 3.08
CA ASN A 72 -0.28 -1.75 2.79
C ASN A 72 1.17 -1.54 2.35
N VAL A 73 1.44 -0.56 1.48
CA VAL A 73 2.80 -0.21 1.08
C VAL A 73 3.60 0.23 2.31
N GLY A 74 3.02 1.08 3.17
CA GLY A 74 3.68 1.50 4.41
C GLY A 74 3.92 0.36 5.40
N LEU A 75 2.99 -0.60 5.48
CA LEU A 75 3.15 -1.80 6.30
C LEU A 75 4.30 -2.68 5.80
N LEU A 76 4.34 -2.94 4.50
CA LEU A 76 5.37 -3.76 3.84
C LEU A 76 6.75 -3.09 3.84
N ALA A 77 6.80 -1.75 3.86
CA ALA A 77 8.05 -1.00 3.85
C ALA A 77 8.85 -1.11 5.16
N LYS A 78 8.27 -1.61 6.25
CA LYS A 78 8.96 -1.79 7.53
C LYS A 78 10.14 -2.76 7.39
N GLY A 79 11.29 -2.41 7.94
CA GLY A 79 12.54 -3.15 7.80
C GLY A 79 13.26 -2.95 6.46
N THR A 80 12.78 -2.03 5.61
CA THR A 80 13.38 -1.72 4.31
C THR A 80 13.90 -0.28 4.26
N LYS A 81 14.58 0.10 3.16
CA LYS A 81 15.00 1.49 2.91
C LYS A 81 13.83 2.48 2.78
N ALA A 82 12.62 1.98 2.55
CA ALA A 82 11.38 2.76 2.46
C ALA A 82 10.65 2.91 3.78
N GLU A 83 11.19 2.39 4.88
CA GLU A 83 10.56 2.49 6.19
C GLU A 83 10.33 3.96 6.59
N GLY A 84 9.08 4.28 6.92
CA GLY A 84 8.67 5.63 7.31
C GLY A 84 8.56 6.63 6.16
N ALA A 85 8.69 6.21 4.90
CA ALA A 85 8.51 7.09 3.75
C ALA A 85 7.09 7.67 3.69
N GLU A 86 6.96 8.95 3.32
CA GLU A 86 5.68 9.56 3.01
C GLU A 86 5.14 8.97 1.70
N ILE A 87 3.97 8.34 1.75
CA ILE A 87 3.31 7.79 0.56
C ILE A 87 2.20 8.73 0.13
N VAL A 88 2.32 9.27 -1.08
CA VAL A 88 1.35 10.17 -1.72
C VAL A 88 0.73 9.44 -2.91
N ILE A 89 -0.60 9.32 -2.92
CA ILE A 89 -1.33 8.68 -4.03
C ILE A 89 -2.21 9.70 -4.70
N LYS A 90 -2.04 9.88 -6.01
CA LYS A 90 -2.85 10.73 -6.88
C LYS A 90 -3.78 9.86 -7.71
N LYS A 91 -5.09 10.06 -7.61
CA LYS A 91 -6.04 9.35 -8.49
C LYS A 91 -5.92 9.86 -9.93
N ILE A 92 -5.91 8.93 -10.87
CA ILE A 92 -5.91 9.21 -12.32
C ILE A 92 -7.00 8.39 -13.02
N GLY A 93 -7.32 8.73 -14.27
CA GLY A 93 -8.13 7.87 -15.13
C GLY A 93 -7.36 6.61 -15.59
N GLY A 94 -8.08 5.61 -16.11
CA GLY A 94 -7.49 4.37 -16.63
C GLY A 94 -7.51 3.21 -15.62
N LYS A 95 -6.86 2.10 -15.94
CA LYS A 95 -6.88 0.84 -15.16
C LYS A 95 -5.49 0.39 -14.68
N VAL A 96 -4.59 1.35 -14.50
CA VAL A 96 -3.18 1.08 -14.15
C VAL A 96 -2.75 1.95 -12.98
N TRP A 97 -1.73 1.51 -12.24
CA TRP A 97 -0.96 2.36 -11.34
C TRP A 97 0.39 2.69 -11.97
N ARG A 98 1.01 3.80 -11.56
CA ARG A 98 2.34 4.22 -12.01
C ARG A 98 3.13 4.79 -10.84
N LEU A 99 4.39 4.39 -10.71
CA LEU A 99 5.32 5.09 -9.85
C LEU A 99 5.74 6.39 -10.54
N LYS A 100 5.39 7.53 -9.94
CA LYS A 100 5.66 8.84 -10.51
C LYS A 100 7.01 9.37 -10.07
N GLU A 101 7.32 9.22 -8.79
CA GLU A 101 8.48 9.83 -8.17
C GLU A 101 8.90 9.06 -6.91
N ILE A 102 10.21 9.04 -6.67
CA ILE A 102 10.79 8.67 -5.37
C ILE A 102 11.83 9.71 -4.99
N GLU A 103 11.80 10.12 -3.72
CA GLU A 103 12.78 11.04 -3.12
C GLU A 103 13.47 10.34 -1.95
N GLY A 104 14.71 10.71 -1.67
CA GLY A 104 15.48 10.08 -0.61
C GLY A 104 16.93 10.57 -0.54
N GLU A 105 17.63 10.08 0.48
CA GLU A 105 19.03 10.39 0.75
C GLU A 105 19.93 9.26 0.21
N GLY A 106 21.09 9.63 -0.35
CA GLY A 106 22.08 8.72 -0.97
C GLY A 106 23.36 8.51 -0.16
#